data_AF-A0A2E8A2E4-F1
#
_entry.id   AF-A0A2E8A2E4-F1
#
_cell.length_a   1.000
_cell.length_b   1.000
_cell.length_c   1.000
_cell.angle_alpha   90.00
_cell.angle_beta   90.00
_cell.angle_gamma   90.00
#
_symmetry.space_group_name_H-M   'P 1'
#
loop_
_entity.id
_entity.type
_entity.pdbx_description
1 polymer ?
#
loop_
_entity_poly.entity_id
_entity_poly.type
_entity_poly.pdbx_seq_one_letter_code
_entity_poly.pdbx_strand_id
1 'polypeptide(L)'
;MNWGQQLANYRCPTLHPSVEQSGRAKLAQMGIGPEDWFVCLHVREGGFRGDFDRRDYRNANIENCISGIEEITRRGGWVIRIGDESMKALPDMDRVIDYPFSAYKSDEMDLFLVAHCRLYIGTISGPMELAILFSRQMLILNMYDWSCGTLIREADRGLLQHVYSKDKQRYLSLEELAEAGRDLLHAFGSVSSRYELQENSPEEIRKAVEESLSLMKGPHVPQSSLQQMARERIKSSARKIIAQDQFHPTASKSEEVLRFQYKTAARVSMERGAICQFSLEANWKSDRLNRD
;
A
#
# COMPACT_ATOMS: atom_id res chain seq x y z
N MET A 1 -16.90 -10.17 22.86
CA MET A 1 -16.12 -8.93 22.59
C MET A 1 -16.81 -8.18 21.46
N ASN A 2 -17.11 -6.89 21.65
CA ASN A 2 -17.61 -6.04 20.57
C ASN A 2 -16.42 -5.50 19.78
N TRP A 3 -15.88 -6.33 18.89
CA TRP A 3 -14.71 -6.00 18.07
C TRP A 3 -14.91 -4.70 17.27
N GLY A 4 -16.13 -4.46 16.78
CA GLY A 4 -16.46 -3.23 16.06
C GLY A 4 -16.22 -1.96 16.89
N GLN A 5 -16.51 -2.00 18.19
CA GLN A 5 -16.35 -0.86 19.10
C GLN A 5 -14.89 -0.67 19.56
N GLN A 6 -14.13 -1.74 19.76
CA GLN A 6 -12.69 -1.68 20.06
C GLN A 6 -11.87 -1.17 18.87
N LEU A 7 -12.23 -1.60 17.66
CA LEU A 7 -11.58 -1.17 16.42
C LEU A 7 -11.96 0.27 16.03
N ALA A 8 -13.21 0.69 16.30
CA ALA A 8 -13.64 2.08 16.10
C ALA A 8 -12.94 3.08 17.06
N ASN A 9 -12.48 2.61 18.22
CA ASN A 9 -11.80 3.42 19.23
C ASN A 9 -10.30 3.09 19.34
N TYR A 10 -9.68 2.62 18.25
CA TYR A 10 -8.27 2.23 18.26
C TYR A 10 -7.38 3.39 18.71
N ARG A 11 -6.65 3.17 19.81
CA ARG A 11 -5.62 4.09 20.29
C ARG A 11 -4.30 3.64 19.70
N CYS A 12 -3.74 4.48 18.82
CA CYS A 12 -2.42 4.23 18.26
C CYS A 12 -1.39 4.12 19.38
N PRO A 13 -0.44 3.17 19.30
CA PRO A 13 0.69 3.17 20.22
C PRO A 13 1.48 4.47 20.08
N THR A 14 2.03 4.94 21.19
CA THR A 14 2.96 6.06 21.21
C THR A 14 4.39 5.53 21.26
N LEU A 15 5.31 6.25 20.63
CA LEU A 15 6.73 5.95 20.74
C LEU A 15 7.24 6.32 22.14
N HIS A 16 8.30 5.65 22.58
CA HIS A 16 8.98 6.01 23.82
C HIS A 16 9.58 7.43 23.70
N PRO A 17 9.55 8.27 24.75
CA PRO A 17 10.03 9.66 24.66
C PRO A 17 11.47 9.83 24.14
N SER A 18 12.36 8.87 24.41
CA SER A 18 13.73 8.90 23.88
C SER A 18 13.78 8.72 22.35
N VAL A 19 12.90 7.88 21.80
CA VAL A 19 12.78 7.66 20.34
C VAL A 19 12.19 8.91 19.69
N GLU A 20 11.17 9.52 20.31
CA GLU A 20 10.62 10.81 19.87
C GLU A 20 11.68 11.91 19.79
N GLN A 21 12.46 12.09 20.86
CA GLN A 21 13.48 13.12 20.92
C GLN A 21 14.61 12.87 19.91
N SER A 22 15.08 11.62 19.83
CA SER A 22 16.15 11.24 18.90
C SER A 22 15.70 11.41 17.43
N GLY A 23 14.48 10.97 17.09
CA GLY A 23 13.94 11.09 15.75
C GLY A 23 13.77 12.54 15.30
N ARG A 24 13.26 13.42 16.18
CA ARG A 24 13.14 14.87 15.89
C ARG A 24 14.51 15.53 15.68
N ALA A 25 15.51 15.16 16.47
CA ALA A 25 16.87 15.66 16.29
C ALA A 25 17.46 15.22 14.95
N LYS A 26 17.26 13.95 14.55
CA LYS A 26 17.70 13.43 13.25
C LYS A 26 16.98 14.12 12.08
N LEU A 27 15.67 14.37 12.16
CA LEU A 27 14.95 15.13 11.13
C LEU A 27 15.53 16.54 10.94
N ALA A 28 15.80 17.25 12.04
CA ALA A 28 16.41 18.58 11.97
C ALA A 28 17.81 18.54 11.33
N GLN A 29 18.60 17.50 11.62
CA GLN A 29 19.91 17.29 10.99
C GLN A 29 19.80 16.99 9.49
N MET A 30 18.71 16.36 9.05
CA MET A 30 18.40 16.16 7.63
C MET A 30 17.86 17.43 6.93
N GLY A 31 17.69 18.54 7.66
CA GLY A 31 17.16 19.79 7.12
C GLY A 31 15.63 19.93 7.16
N ILE A 32 14.92 19.00 7.81
CA ILE A 32 13.46 19.05 7.97
C ILE A 32 13.13 19.80 9.27
N GLY A 33 12.56 21.00 9.12
CA GLY A 33 12.16 21.87 10.22
C GLY A 33 10.86 21.44 10.91
N PRO A 34 10.51 22.08 12.05
CA PRO A 34 9.31 21.75 12.83
C PRO A 34 7.99 22.04 12.09
N GLU A 35 7.99 22.99 11.15
CA GLU A 35 6.82 23.37 10.34
C GLU A 35 6.73 22.61 9.01
N ASP A 36 7.80 21.88 8.64
CA ASP A 36 7.80 21.05 7.45
C ASP A 36 6.93 19.80 7.67
N TRP A 37 6.42 19.25 6.58
CA TRP A 37 5.74 17.96 6.57
C TRP A 37 6.42 17.03 5.59
N PHE A 38 6.38 15.73 5.89
CA PHE A 38 6.99 14.72 5.05
C PHE A 38 6.05 13.54 4.84
N VAL A 39 6.30 12.81 3.77
CA VAL A 39 5.71 11.50 3.49
C VAL A 39 6.79 10.44 3.58
N CYS A 40 6.39 9.24 4.00
CA CYS A 40 7.22 8.05 3.83
C CYS A 40 6.92 7.42 2.47
N LEU A 41 7.96 7.05 1.72
CA LEU A 41 7.85 6.25 0.49
C LEU A 41 8.55 4.91 0.68
N HIS A 42 7.88 3.80 0.36
CA HIS A 42 8.51 2.47 0.35
C HIS A 42 8.05 1.66 -0.87
N VAL A 43 8.94 1.46 -1.82
CA VAL A 43 8.73 0.60 -3.00
C VAL A 43 9.58 -0.64 -2.83
N ARG A 44 8.94 -1.81 -2.71
CA ARG A 44 9.65 -3.07 -2.47
C ARG A 44 10.50 -3.46 -3.69
N GLU A 45 11.73 -3.90 -3.41
CA GLU A 45 12.65 -4.54 -4.36
C GLU A 45 13.06 -5.94 -3.87
N GLY A 46 13.69 -6.74 -4.74
CA GLY A 46 14.05 -8.15 -4.47
C GLY A 46 15.30 -8.35 -3.60
N GLY A 47 16.10 -7.30 -3.36
CA GLY A 47 17.38 -7.40 -2.65
C GLY A 47 17.26 -7.88 -1.21
N PHE A 48 16.21 -7.46 -0.50
CA PHE A 48 16.01 -7.82 0.90
C PHE A 48 15.80 -9.34 1.06
N ARG A 49 16.67 -9.98 1.86
CA ARG A 49 16.73 -11.44 2.12
C ARG A 49 16.99 -12.31 0.88
N GLY A 50 17.45 -11.74 -0.24
CA GLY A 50 17.70 -12.50 -1.47
C GLY A 50 16.41 -13.10 -2.05
N ASP A 51 15.31 -12.34 -1.98
CA ASP A 51 13.97 -12.74 -2.44
C ASP A 51 13.80 -12.71 -3.97
N PHE A 52 14.89 -12.48 -4.73
CA PHE A 52 14.94 -12.54 -6.18
C PHE A 52 14.32 -13.86 -6.69
N ASP A 53 13.57 -13.79 -7.79
CA ASP A 53 12.91 -14.90 -8.50
C ASP A 53 11.76 -15.60 -7.73
N ARG A 54 11.56 -15.32 -6.44
CA ARG A 54 10.50 -15.96 -5.63
C ARG A 54 9.20 -15.19 -5.60
N ARG A 55 9.30 -13.86 -5.53
CA ARG A 55 8.16 -12.97 -5.27
C ARG A 55 8.27 -11.65 -6.02
N ASP A 56 8.76 -11.69 -7.25
CA ASP A 56 9.01 -10.48 -8.06
C ASP A 56 7.73 -9.77 -8.45
N TYR A 57 6.61 -10.48 -8.53
CA TYR A 57 5.28 -9.91 -8.73
C TYR A 57 4.85 -8.89 -7.65
N ARG A 58 5.59 -8.79 -6.53
CA ARG A 58 5.36 -7.81 -5.45
C ARG A 58 6.32 -6.62 -5.51
N ASN A 59 7.36 -6.70 -6.35
CA ASN A 59 8.32 -5.61 -6.55
C ASN A 59 7.73 -4.58 -7.51
N ALA A 60 8.25 -3.36 -7.45
CA ALA A 60 7.91 -2.33 -8.42
C ALA A 60 9.12 -1.45 -8.73
N ASN A 61 9.16 -0.84 -9.91
CA ASN A 61 10.21 0.08 -10.28
C ASN A 61 10.03 1.43 -9.56
N ILE A 62 11.01 1.81 -8.73
CA ILE A 62 11.04 3.09 -8.02
C ILE A 62 11.02 4.30 -8.97
N GLU A 63 11.56 4.17 -10.19
CA GLU A 63 11.55 5.26 -11.18
C GLU A 63 10.14 5.67 -11.59
N ASN A 64 9.17 4.74 -11.54
CA ASN A 64 7.77 5.05 -11.81
C ASN A 64 7.17 6.02 -10.77
N CYS A 65 7.80 6.17 -9.60
CA CYS A 65 7.33 7.06 -8.55
C CYS A 65 7.88 8.50 -8.67
N ILE A 66 8.84 8.78 -9.57
CA ILE A 66 9.50 10.10 -9.66
C ILE A 66 8.49 11.24 -9.86
N SER A 67 7.54 11.08 -10.79
CA SER A 67 6.49 12.07 -11.03
C SER A 67 5.59 12.32 -9.81
N GLY A 68 5.35 11.28 -9.00
CA GLY A 68 4.64 11.40 -7.73
C GLY A 68 5.46 12.11 -6.66
N ILE A 69 6.77 11.83 -6.58
CA ILE A 69 7.73 12.50 -5.69
C ILE A 69 7.76 14.01 -6.00
N GLU A 70 7.90 14.36 -7.27
CA GLU A 70 7.89 15.76 -7.73
C GLU A 70 6.60 16.48 -7.36
N GLU A 71 5.44 15.81 -7.44
CA GLU A 71 4.17 16.42 -7.05
C GLU A 71 4.09 16.71 -5.55
N ILE A 72 4.73 15.88 -4.71
CA ILE A 72 4.81 16.11 -3.27
C ILE A 72 5.73 17.30 -2.97
N THR A 73 6.92 17.33 -3.56
CA THR A 73 7.93 18.38 -3.31
C THR A 73 7.48 19.73 -3.86
N ARG A 74 6.80 19.75 -5.02
CA ARG A 74 6.14 20.94 -5.58
C ARG A 74 5.12 21.57 -4.63
N ARG A 75 4.50 20.77 -3.74
CA ARG A 75 3.56 21.25 -2.71
C ARG A 75 4.26 21.62 -1.39
N GLY A 76 5.58 21.66 -1.37
CA GLY A 76 6.41 21.98 -0.21
C GLY A 76 6.61 20.81 0.77
N GLY A 77 6.20 19.59 0.40
CA GLY A 77 6.41 18.40 1.22
C GLY A 77 7.80 17.82 1.02
N TRP A 78 8.29 17.10 2.02
CA TRP A 78 9.47 16.26 1.91
C TRP A 78 9.09 14.81 1.58
N VAL A 79 9.93 14.11 0.83
CA VAL A 79 9.82 12.67 0.62
C VAL A 79 10.98 11.99 1.31
N ILE A 80 10.69 11.12 2.27
CA ILE A 80 11.68 10.26 2.91
C ILE A 80 11.43 8.84 2.41
N ARG A 81 12.29 8.35 1.53
CA ARG A 81 12.23 6.94 1.11
C ARG A 81 12.76 6.08 2.24
N ILE A 82 12.02 5.07 2.66
CA ILE A 82 12.47 4.06 3.64
C ILE A 82 12.69 2.73 2.93
N GLY A 83 13.45 1.84 3.57
CA GLY A 83 13.89 0.59 2.96
C GLY A 83 15.26 0.17 3.51
N ASP A 84 16.04 -0.52 2.71
CA ASP A 84 17.38 -0.98 3.06
C ASP A 84 18.39 -0.75 1.93
N GLU A 85 19.67 -0.90 2.25
CA GLU A 85 20.80 -0.59 1.37
C GLU A 85 20.88 -1.47 0.10
N SER A 86 20.12 -2.58 0.03
CA SER A 86 20.09 -3.43 -1.17
C SER A 86 19.23 -2.86 -2.30
N MET A 87 18.45 -1.80 -2.03
CA MET A 87 17.59 -1.18 -3.02
C MET A 87 18.39 -0.36 -4.05
N LYS A 88 17.80 -0.05 -5.19
CA LYS A 88 18.37 0.88 -6.17
C LYS A 88 18.25 2.32 -5.63
N ALA A 89 19.34 3.06 -5.56
CA ALA A 89 19.32 4.47 -5.12
C ALA A 89 18.48 5.37 -6.04
N LEU A 90 17.78 6.33 -5.44
CA LEU A 90 17.13 7.43 -6.13
C LEU A 90 18.17 8.43 -6.68
N PRO A 91 17.85 9.15 -7.76
CA PRO A 91 18.63 10.33 -8.12
C PRO A 91 18.54 11.40 -7.02
N ASP A 92 19.53 12.29 -6.97
CA ASP A 92 19.49 13.45 -6.08
C ASP A 92 18.37 14.41 -6.52
N MET A 93 17.53 14.82 -5.59
CA MET A 93 16.31 15.58 -5.84
C MET A 93 16.01 16.52 -4.66
N ASP A 94 15.57 17.74 -4.96
CA ASP A 94 15.19 18.71 -3.92
C ASP A 94 14.09 18.15 -3.02
N ARG A 95 14.26 18.32 -1.70
CA ARG A 95 13.36 17.83 -0.64
C ARG A 95 13.12 16.31 -0.64
N VAL A 96 14.07 15.53 -1.17
CA VAL A 96 14.04 14.07 -1.12
C VAL A 96 15.21 13.56 -0.28
N ILE A 97 14.93 12.62 0.62
CA ILE A 97 15.93 11.93 1.42
C ILE A 97 15.84 10.44 1.08
N ASP A 98 16.84 9.93 0.37
CA ASP A 98 17.01 8.48 0.16
C ASP A 98 17.66 7.85 1.39
N TYR A 99 16.87 7.73 2.45
CA TYR A 99 17.32 7.45 3.80
C TYR A 99 18.06 6.11 3.99
N PRO A 100 17.82 5.01 3.24
CA PRO A 100 18.63 3.80 3.30
C PRO A 100 20.12 4.02 3.05
N PHE A 101 20.49 5.03 2.26
CA PHE A 101 21.89 5.37 1.95
C PHE A 101 22.44 6.51 2.82
N SER A 102 21.75 6.84 3.91
CA SER A 102 22.14 7.91 4.83
C SER A 102 22.73 7.36 6.13
N ALA A 103 23.56 8.17 6.80
CA ALA A 103 24.09 7.83 8.12
C ALA A 103 23.03 7.78 9.23
N TYR A 104 21.78 8.15 8.92
CA TYR A 104 20.68 8.20 9.89
C TYR A 104 19.89 6.89 9.99
N LYS A 105 20.13 5.94 9.08
CA LYS A 105 19.42 4.66 9.03
C LYS A 105 19.53 3.90 10.35
N SER A 106 18.39 3.63 10.99
CA SER A 106 18.29 2.73 12.14
C SER A 106 16.88 2.21 12.31
N ASP A 107 16.70 1.09 13.00
CA ASP A 107 15.37 0.49 13.22
C ASP A 107 14.44 1.43 14.02
N GLU A 108 14.97 2.16 15.00
CA GLU A 108 14.19 3.16 15.74
C GLU A 108 13.76 4.32 14.84
N MET A 109 14.61 4.69 13.89
CA MET A 109 14.30 5.78 12.96
C MET A 109 13.28 5.33 11.90
N ASP A 110 13.28 4.06 11.47
CA ASP A 110 12.20 3.51 10.63
C ASP A 110 10.83 3.62 11.32
N LEU A 111 10.77 3.24 12.60
CA LEU A 111 9.55 3.37 13.42
C LEU A 111 9.12 4.83 13.56
N PHE A 112 10.07 5.71 13.87
CA PHE A 112 9.81 7.14 14.04
C PHE A 112 9.28 7.79 12.76
N LEU A 113 9.94 7.54 11.62
CA LEU A 113 9.57 8.10 10.33
C LEU A 113 8.15 7.69 9.93
N VAL A 114 7.81 6.41 10.05
CA VAL A 114 6.43 5.96 9.74
C VAL A 114 5.42 6.49 10.74
N ALA A 115 5.76 6.57 12.04
CA ALA A 115 4.85 7.10 13.05
C ALA A 115 4.54 8.60 12.88
N HIS A 116 5.42 9.37 12.24
CA HIS A 116 5.28 10.83 12.10
C HIS A 116 4.99 11.32 10.68
N CYS A 117 5.06 10.46 9.66
CA CYS A 117 4.73 10.88 8.30
C CYS A 117 3.27 11.31 8.17
N ARG A 118 3.02 12.27 7.28
CA ARG A 118 1.67 12.76 6.98
C ARG A 118 0.89 11.82 6.08
N LEU A 119 1.61 11.12 5.21
CA LEU A 119 1.11 10.09 4.30
C LEU A 119 2.18 9.01 4.19
N TYR A 120 1.77 7.75 4.24
CA TYR A 120 2.60 6.61 3.86
C TYR A 120 2.26 6.22 2.42
N ILE A 121 3.26 6.16 1.55
CA ILE A 121 3.11 5.71 0.17
C ILE A 121 3.95 4.44 0.01
N GLY A 122 3.38 3.35 -0.49
CA GLY A 122 4.19 2.18 -0.77
C GLY A 122 3.46 1.02 -1.39
N THR A 123 4.15 -0.12 -1.53
CA THR A 123 3.54 -1.38 -2.01
C THR A 123 3.17 -2.30 -0.84
N ILE A 124 2.42 -3.38 -1.10
CA ILE A 124 2.02 -4.39 -0.10
C ILE A 124 3.27 -5.12 0.44
N SER A 125 3.81 -4.61 1.54
CA SER A 125 5.11 -5.00 2.09
C SER A 125 5.15 -4.85 3.62
N GLY A 126 6.24 -5.27 4.25
CA GLY A 126 6.39 -5.23 5.72
C GLY A 126 6.19 -3.84 6.32
N PRO A 127 6.85 -2.77 5.81
CA PRO A 127 6.73 -1.43 6.37
C PRO A 127 5.30 -0.84 6.36
N MET A 128 4.42 -1.32 5.46
CA MET A 128 3.00 -0.96 5.45
C MET A 128 2.31 -1.32 6.78
N GLU A 129 2.75 -2.40 7.44
CA GLU A 129 2.20 -2.83 8.72
C GLU A 129 2.47 -1.81 9.84
N LEU A 130 3.58 -1.07 9.77
CA LEU A 130 3.85 0.05 10.69
C LEU A 130 2.89 1.22 10.43
N ALA A 131 2.58 1.51 9.16
CA ALA A 131 1.63 2.57 8.81
C ALA A 131 0.22 2.25 9.32
N ILE A 132 -0.21 0.99 9.21
CA ILE A 132 -1.45 0.48 9.82
C ILE A 132 -1.40 0.63 11.35
N LEU A 133 -0.30 0.19 12.00
CA LEU A 133 -0.11 0.26 13.45
C LEU A 133 -0.24 1.70 13.97
N PHE A 134 0.41 2.66 13.33
CA PHE A 134 0.34 4.07 13.72
C PHE A 134 -0.86 4.82 13.12
N SER A 135 -1.80 4.10 12.51
CA SER A 135 -2.98 4.61 11.79
C SER A 135 -2.67 5.81 10.90
N ARG A 136 -1.57 5.74 10.14
CA ARG A 136 -1.24 6.74 9.13
C ARG A 136 -2.18 6.61 7.94
N GLN A 137 -2.49 7.73 7.27
CA GLN A 137 -3.11 7.66 5.94
C GLN A 137 -2.15 6.94 4.99
N MET A 138 -2.69 6.07 4.14
CA MET A 138 -1.90 5.27 3.21
C MET A 138 -2.34 5.46 1.75
N LEU A 139 -1.37 5.50 0.86
CA LEU A 139 -1.52 5.25 -0.57
C LEU A 139 -0.77 3.97 -0.92
N ILE A 140 -1.50 2.92 -1.30
CA ILE A 140 -0.90 1.65 -1.68
C ILE A 140 -0.83 1.54 -3.20
N LEU A 141 0.39 1.61 -3.73
CA LEU A 141 0.71 1.52 -5.15
C LEU A 141 0.92 0.07 -5.57
N ASN A 142 0.73 -0.21 -6.86
CA ASN A 142 0.98 -1.51 -7.47
C ASN A 142 0.38 -2.66 -6.65
N MET A 143 -0.88 -2.50 -6.25
CA MET A 143 -1.60 -3.55 -5.53
C MET A 143 -1.83 -4.74 -6.46
N TYR A 144 -1.18 -5.85 -6.14
CA TYR A 144 -1.44 -7.15 -6.77
C TYR A 144 -2.59 -7.90 -6.07
N ASP A 145 -2.85 -7.60 -4.79
CA ASP A 145 -3.88 -8.24 -3.97
C ASP A 145 -4.79 -7.17 -3.31
N TRP A 146 -6.09 -7.30 -3.52
CA TRP A 146 -7.14 -6.45 -2.93
C TRP A 146 -8.00 -7.22 -1.91
N SER A 147 -7.73 -8.51 -1.70
CA SER A 147 -8.56 -9.41 -0.88
C SER A 147 -8.16 -9.47 0.59
N CYS A 148 -7.05 -8.83 0.98
CA CYS A 148 -6.50 -8.90 2.33
C CYS A 148 -6.82 -7.71 3.25
N GLY A 149 -7.71 -6.80 2.83
CA GLY A 149 -8.20 -5.68 3.63
C GLY A 149 -7.10 -4.67 3.97
N THR A 150 -6.42 -4.14 2.95
CA THR A 150 -5.24 -3.28 3.15
C THR A 150 -5.61 -1.82 3.42
N LEU A 151 -6.76 -1.34 2.95
CA LEU A 151 -7.12 0.09 2.96
C LEU A 151 -8.00 0.45 4.16
N ILE A 152 -7.40 0.49 5.35
CA ILE A 152 -8.14 0.54 6.63
C ILE A 152 -8.88 1.86 6.84
N ARG A 153 -8.22 3.01 6.64
CA ARG A 153 -8.82 4.32 6.89
C ARG A 153 -9.64 4.77 5.68
N GLU A 154 -10.66 5.57 5.92
CA GLU A 154 -11.51 6.12 4.85
C GLU A 154 -10.74 6.94 3.81
N ALA A 155 -9.67 7.61 4.25
CA ALA A 155 -8.77 8.42 3.43
C ALA A 155 -7.68 7.60 2.72
N ASP A 156 -7.61 6.29 2.97
CA ASP A 156 -6.65 5.44 2.30
C ASP A 156 -7.06 5.25 0.84
N ARG A 157 -6.05 5.17 -0.03
CA ARG A 157 -6.23 4.92 -1.45
C ARG A 157 -5.37 3.76 -1.92
N GLY A 158 -5.91 3.00 -2.85
CA GLY A 158 -5.22 1.89 -3.51
C GLY A 158 -5.18 2.08 -5.01
N LEU A 159 -4.10 1.62 -5.62
CA LEU A 159 -3.92 1.60 -7.07
C LEU A 159 -3.50 0.19 -7.49
N LEU A 160 -4.42 -0.55 -8.12
CA LEU A 160 -4.19 -1.92 -8.57
C LEU A 160 -3.25 -1.96 -9.77
N GLN A 161 -2.46 -3.03 -9.87
CA GLN A 161 -1.78 -3.34 -11.12
C GLN A 161 -2.79 -3.75 -12.19
N HIS A 162 -2.42 -3.49 -13.44
CA HIS A 162 -3.13 -4.05 -14.58
C HIS A 162 -2.85 -5.55 -14.67
N VAL A 163 -3.85 -6.34 -15.06
CA VAL A 163 -3.75 -7.81 -15.10
C VAL A 163 -4.09 -8.30 -16.50
N TYR A 164 -3.09 -8.78 -17.24
CA TYR A 164 -3.30 -9.40 -18.54
C TYR A 164 -3.67 -10.88 -18.36
N SER A 165 -4.79 -11.31 -18.94
CA SER A 165 -5.20 -12.71 -18.97
C SER A 165 -4.73 -13.36 -20.27
N LYS A 166 -3.90 -14.40 -20.16
CA LYS A 166 -3.45 -15.20 -21.30
C LYS A 166 -4.60 -15.99 -21.94
N ASP A 167 -5.57 -16.41 -21.14
CA ASP A 167 -6.70 -17.18 -21.67
C ASP A 167 -7.64 -16.28 -22.50
N LYS A 168 -7.91 -15.05 -22.02
CA LYS A 168 -8.76 -14.08 -22.71
C LYS A 168 -8.01 -13.22 -23.73
N GLN A 169 -6.68 -13.28 -23.74
CA GLN A 169 -5.79 -12.46 -24.57
C GLN A 169 -6.04 -10.94 -24.44
N ARG A 170 -6.40 -10.50 -23.24
CA ARG A 170 -6.69 -9.09 -22.92
C ARG A 170 -6.47 -8.79 -21.44
N TYR A 171 -6.38 -7.50 -21.10
CA TYR A 171 -6.43 -7.04 -19.72
C TYR A 171 -7.82 -7.25 -19.12
N LEU A 172 -7.85 -7.67 -17.86
CA LEU A 172 -9.07 -7.80 -17.06
C LEU A 172 -9.51 -6.45 -16.54
N SER A 173 -10.82 -6.18 -16.57
CA SER A 173 -11.35 -4.99 -15.93
C SER A 173 -11.29 -5.08 -14.40
N LEU A 174 -11.39 -3.94 -13.71
CA LEU A 174 -11.42 -3.94 -12.24
C LEU A 174 -12.66 -4.65 -11.69
N GLU A 175 -13.77 -4.67 -12.42
CA GLU A 175 -14.96 -5.46 -12.04
C GLU A 175 -14.68 -6.96 -12.10
N GLU A 176 -14.00 -7.43 -13.16
CA GLU A 176 -13.58 -8.83 -13.27
C GLU A 176 -12.60 -9.19 -12.16
N LEU A 177 -11.63 -8.31 -11.86
CA LEU A 177 -10.67 -8.53 -10.77
C LEU A 177 -11.37 -8.58 -9.41
N ALA A 178 -12.32 -7.69 -9.13
CA ALA A 178 -13.09 -7.75 -7.89
C ALA A 178 -13.74 -9.13 -7.67
N GLU A 179 -14.06 -9.87 -8.73
CA GLU A 179 -14.67 -11.19 -8.69
C GLU A 179 -13.66 -12.37 -8.81
N ALA A 180 -12.51 -12.17 -9.45
CA ALA A 180 -11.52 -13.21 -9.79
C ALA A 180 -10.52 -13.58 -8.67
N GLY A 181 -10.75 -13.14 -7.43
CA GLY A 181 -9.70 -13.00 -6.42
C GLY A 181 -8.81 -14.22 -6.13
N ARG A 182 -9.33 -15.45 -6.14
CA ARG A 182 -8.52 -16.66 -5.88
C ARG A 182 -7.91 -17.30 -7.12
N ASP A 183 -8.41 -16.97 -8.32
CA ASP A 183 -7.81 -17.46 -9.57
C ASP A 183 -6.51 -16.71 -9.88
N LEU A 184 -6.41 -15.44 -9.49
CA LEU A 184 -5.21 -14.62 -9.71
C LEU A 184 -4.08 -14.95 -8.72
N LEU A 185 -4.39 -15.02 -7.42
CA LEU A 185 -3.42 -15.23 -6.35
C LEU A 185 -3.77 -16.45 -5.50
N HIS A 186 -2.88 -17.45 -5.55
CA HIS A 186 -2.92 -18.57 -4.64
C HIS A 186 -2.57 -18.13 -3.21
N ALA A 187 -3.33 -18.59 -2.22
CA ALA A 187 -3.04 -18.31 -0.81
C ALA A 187 -1.60 -18.78 -0.48
N PHE A 188 -0.79 -17.86 0.06
CA PHE A 188 0.64 -18.10 0.35
C PHE A 188 1.52 -18.47 -0.87
N GLY A 189 0.99 -18.31 -2.10
CA GLY A 189 1.65 -18.69 -3.35
C GLY A 189 1.97 -17.50 -4.26
N SER A 190 2.36 -17.82 -5.50
CA SER A 190 2.62 -16.86 -6.56
C SER A 190 1.35 -16.50 -7.33
N VAL A 191 1.44 -15.48 -8.18
CA VAL A 191 0.45 -15.23 -9.23
C VAL A 191 0.33 -16.46 -10.12
N SER A 192 -0.89 -16.82 -10.51
CA SER A 192 -1.13 -17.92 -11.45
C SER A 192 -0.48 -17.62 -12.80
N SER A 193 0.13 -18.63 -13.42
CA SER A 193 0.83 -18.49 -14.72
C SER A 193 -0.08 -18.05 -15.88
N ARG A 194 -1.40 -18.10 -15.68
CA ARG A 194 -2.44 -17.62 -16.60
C ARG A 194 -2.52 -16.09 -16.69
N TYR A 195 -1.86 -15.38 -15.77
CA TYR A 195 -1.91 -13.93 -15.69
C TYR A 195 -0.51 -13.31 -15.70
N GLU A 196 -0.44 -12.08 -16.21
CA GLU A 196 0.74 -11.23 -16.14
C GLU A 196 0.33 -9.92 -15.47
N LEU A 197 1.12 -9.49 -14.48
CA LEU A 197 0.91 -8.22 -13.79
C LEU A 197 1.72 -7.14 -14.50
N GLN A 198 1.08 -6.02 -14.77
CA GLN A 198 1.71 -4.82 -15.29
C GLN A 198 1.64 -3.69 -14.27
N GLU A 199 2.80 -3.11 -13.98
CA GLU A 199 2.93 -1.96 -13.10
C GLU A 199 2.14 -0.75 -13.61
N ASN A 200 1.73 0.08 -12.65
CA ASN A 200 1.14 1.37 -12.92
C ASN A 200 2.18 2.31 -13.53
N SER A 201 1.74 3.07 -14.52
CA SER A 201 2.57 4.08 -15.18
C SER A 201 2.90 5.25 -14.24
N PRO A 202 3.98 6.01 -14.51
CA PRO A 202 4.32 7.22 -13.75
C PRO A 202 3.16 8.23 -13.67
N GLU A 203 2.35 8.34 -14.72
CA GLU A 203 1.21 9.23 -14.75
C GLU A 203 0.06 8.77 -13.82
N GLU A 204 -0.18 7.47 -13.71
CA GLU A 204 -1.17 6.94 -12.76
C GLU A 204 -0.72 7.13 -11.31
N ILE A 205 0.56 6.87 -11.04
CA ILE A 205 1.11 7.08 -9.70
C ILE A 205 1.02 8.55 -9.32
N ARG A 206 1.34 9.47 -10.24
CA ARG A 206 1.18 10.92 -10.03
C ARG A 206 -0.28 11.27 -9.69
N LYS A 207 -1.26 10.81 -10.47
CA LYS A 207 -2.70 11.03 -10.21
C LYS A 207 -3.14 10.45 -8.86
N ALA A 208 -2.65 9.27 -8.50
CA ALA A 208 -2.96 8.64 -7.22
C ALA A 208 -2.39 9.45 -6.04
N VAL A 209 -1.17 9.96 -6.18
CA VAL A 209 -0.55 10.88 -5.22
C VAL A 209 -1.39 12.15 -5.10
N GLU A 210 -1.79 12.79 -6.20
CA GLU A 210 -2.65 13.98 -6.17
C GLU A 210 -3.97 13.73 -5.43
N GLU A 211 -4.64 12.60 -5.71
CA GLU A 211 -5.87 12.21 -5.02
C GLU A 211 -5.62 12.05 -3.51
N SER A 212 -4.60 11.28 -3.11
CA SER A 212 -4.29 11.08 -1.68
C SER A 212 -3.91 12.37 -0.95
N LEU A 213 -3.12 13.25 -1.59
CA LEU A 213 -2.74 14.54 -1.01
C LEU A 213 -3.94 15.48 -0.85
N SER A 214 -4.95 15.39 -1.72
CA SER A 214 -6.19 16.17 -1.62
C SER A 214 -6.98 15.82 -0.35
N LEU A 215 -6.92 14.56 0.08
CA LEU A 215 -7.62 14.04 1.26
C LEU A 215 -6.92 14.39 2.57
N MET A 216 -5.67 14.87 2.53
CA MET A 216 -4.94 15.31 3.73
C MET A 216 -5.50 16.59 4.37
N LYS A 217 -6.36 17.33 3.64
CA LYS A 217 -6.77 18.71 3.98
C LYS A 217 -8.19 18.84 4.55
N GLY A 218 -8.99 17.77 4.57
CA GLY A 218 -10.42 17.87 4.88
C GLY A 218 -10.87 16.97 6.05
N PRO A 219 -11.83 17.41 6.89
CA PRO A 219 -12.54 16.52 7.82
C PRO A 219 -13.51 15.58 7.07
N HIS A 220 -13.84 15.91 5.83
CA HIS A 220 -14.67 15.12 4.94
C HIS A 220 -13.78 14.38 3.93
N VAL A 221 -13.95 13.06 3.86
CA VAL A 221 -13.23 12.19 2.93
C VAL A 221 -14.25 11.66 1.93
N PRO A 222 -14.55 12.43 0.86
CA PRO A 222 -15.58 12.02 -0.08
C PRO A 222 -15.15 10.73 -0.79
N GLN A 223 -16.09 9.81 -0.92
CA GLN A 223 -15.98 8.64 -1.79
C GLN A 223 -17.15 8.64 -2.75
N SER A 224 -16.86 8.45 -4.04
CA SER A 224 -17.90 8.37 -5.06
C SER A 224 -18.78 7.12 -4.87
N SER A 225 -19.95 7.10 -5.50
CA SER A 225 -20.79 5.90 -5.55
C SER A 225 -20.05 4.70 -6.18
N LEU A 226 -19.15 4.95 -7.15
CA LEU A 226 -18.33 3.92 -7.78
C LEU A 226 -17.30 3.35 -6.79
N GLN A 227 -16.62 4.20 -6.01
CA GLN A 227 -15.70 3.78 -4.95
C GLN A 227 -16.39 2.92 -3.89
N GLN A 228 -17.57 3.36 -3.43
CA GLN A 228 -18.35 2.62 -2.45
C GLN A 228 -18.81 1.26 -2.99
N MET A 229 -19.33 1.23 -4.22
CA MET A 229 -19.74 -0.01 -4.88
C MET A 229 -18.55 -0.97 -5.07
N ALA A 230 -17.42 -0.48 -5.57
CA ALA A 230 -16.22 -1.27 -5.79
C ALA A 230 -15.71 -1.88 -4.49
N ARG A 231 -15.64 -1.07 -3.41
CA ARG A 231 -15.27 -1.54 -2.07
C ARG A 231 -16.18 -2.66 -1.58
N GLU A 232 -17.50 -2.51 -1.68
CA GLU A 232 -18.42 -3.56 -1.21
C GLU A 232 -18.30 -4.85 -2.03
N ARG A 233 -18.06 -4.76 -3.34
CA ARG A 233 -17.77 -5.94 -4.19
C ARG A 233 -16.47 -6.63 -3.76
N ILE A 234 -15.39 -5.88 -3.59
CA ILE A 234 -14.10 -6.38 -3.11
C ILE A 234 -14.27 -7.07 -1.75
N LYS A 235 -14.95 -6.44 -0.80
CA LYS A 235 -15.21 -7.01 0.54
C LYS A 235 -16.06 -8.28 0.46
N SER A 236 -17.06 -8.32 -0.40
CA SER A 236 -17.88 -9.52 -0.64
C SER A 236 -17.04 -10.67 -1.19
N SER A 237 -16.20 -10.40 -2.20
CA SER A 237 -15.27 -11.36 -2.77
C SER A 237 -14.27 -11.89 -1.74
N ALA A 238 -13.61 -10.98 -1.01
CA ALA A 238 -12.68 -11.33 0.07
C ALA A 238 -13.33 -12.22 1.13
N ARG A 239 -14.58 -11.95 1.54
CA ARG A 239 -15.32 -12.80 2.50
C ARG A 239 -15.59 -14.20 1.95
N LYS A 240 -16.02 -14.33 0.68
CA LYS A 240 -16.22 -15.64 0.05
C LYS A 240 -14.93 -16.43 0.04
N ILE A 241 -13.86 -15.77 -0.37
CA ILE A 241 -12.51 -16.30 -0.41
C ILE A 241 -12.07 -16.82 0.97
N ILE A 242 -12.24 -16.02 2.03
CA ILE A 242 -11.90 -16.39 3.41
C ILE A 242 -12.75 -17.56 3.93
N ALA A 243 -14.02 -17.65 3.50
CA ALA A 243 -14.94 -18.69 3.94
C ALA A 243 -14.77 -20.02 3.19
N GLN A 244 -14.36 -19.97 1.91
CA GLN A 244 -14.17 -21.13 1.04
C GLN A 244 -12.78 -21.75 1.16
N ASP A 245 -11.78 -20.97 1.56
CA ASP A 245 -10.44 -21.52 1.84
C ASP A 245 -10.51 -22.43 3.07
N GLN A 246 -10.65 -23.73 2.80
CA GLN A 246 -10.01 -24.74 3.64
C GLN A 246 -8.52 -24.58 3.41
N PHE A 247 -7.89 -23.63 4.09
CA PHE A 247 -6.45 -23.56 4.17
C PHE A 247 -5.97 -24.91 4.72
N HIS A 248 -5.65 -25.89 3.88
CA HIS A 248 -5.32 -27.25 4.32
C HIS A 248 -3.98 -27.19 5.06
N PRO A 249 -3.96 -27.21 6.39
CA PRO A 249 -2.71 -27.12 7.10
C PRO A 249 -2.20 -28.55 7.25
N THR A 250 -0.95 -28.81 6.89
CA THR A 250 -0.21 -29.82 7.63
C THR A 250 -0.27 -29.44 9.10
N ALA A 251 -0.38 -30.39 10.04
CA ALA A 251 -0.68 -30.11 11.46
C ALA A 251 0.21 -29.03 12.13
N SER A 252 1.42 -28.78 11.62
CA SER A 252 2.33 -27.72 12.06
C SER A 252 2.01 -26.29 11.56
N LYS A 253 1.08 -26.11 10.61
CA LYS A 253 0.71 -24.84 9.96
C LYS A 253 -0.72 -24.38 10.28
N SER A 254 -1.49 -25.15 11.04
CA SER A 254 -2.91 -24.87 11.33
C SER A 254 -3.11 -23.55 12.08
N GLU A 255 -2.22 -23.26 13.03
CA GLU A 255 -2.31 -22.03 13.81
C GLU A 255 -1.95 -20.79 12.98
N GLU A 256 -0.92 -20.85 12.14
CA GLU A 256 -0.53 -19.74 11.25
C GLU A 256 -1.63 -19.41 10.24
N VAL A 257 -2.23 -20.46 9.67
CA VAL A 257 -3.39 -20.39 8.79
C VAL A 257 -4.56 -19.69 9.47
N LEU A 258 -4.91 -20.13 10.69
CA LEU A 258 -6.02 -19.54 11.44
C LEU A 258 -5.71 -18.08 11.77
N ARG A 259 -4.49 -17.78 12.24
CA ARG A 259 -4.06 -16.40 12.53
C ARG A 259 -4.17 -15.51 11.29
N PHE A 260 -3.73 -15.99 10.13
CA PHE A 260 -3.86 -15.26 8.87
C PHE A 260 -5.34 -15.07 8.49
N GLN A 261 -6.16 -16.11 8.58
CA GLN A 261 -7.59 -16.05 8.28
C GLN A 261 -8.33 -15.03 9.17
N TYR A 262 -8.11 -15.09 10.48
CA TYR A 262 -8.71 -14.14 11.44
C TYR A 262 -8.20 -12.72 11.23
N LYS A 263 -6.88 -12.54 11.02
CA LYS A 263 -6.29 -11.22 10.72
C LYS A 263 -6.93 -10.62 9.47
N THR A 264 -7.03 -11.40 8.40
CA THR A 264 -7.61 -10.96 7.13
C THR A 264 -9.10 -10.66 7.25
N ALA A 265 -9.88 -11.51 7.95
CA ALA A 265 -11.30 -11.27 8.20
C ALA A 265 -11.54 -9.99 9.02
N ALA A 266 -10.72 -9.74 10.04
CA ALA A 266 -10.78 -8.52 10.83
C ALA A 266 -10.49 -7.28 9.96
N ARG A 267 -9.44 -7.34 9.14
CA ARG A 267 -9.06 -6.26 8.22
C ARG A 267 -10.13 -5.94 7.19
N VAL A 268 -10.65 -6.95 6.50
CA VAL A 268 -11.75 -6.79 5.53
C VAL A 268 -12.98 -6.17 6.20
N SER A 269 -13.24 -6.50 7.47
CA SER A 269 -14.34 -5.89 8.22
C SER A 269 -14.09 -4.42 8.58
N MET A 270 -12.84 -4.04 8.80
CA MET A 270 -12.41 -2.68 9.12
C MET A 270 -12.20 -1.77 7.90
N GLU A 271 -11.99 -2.35 6.72
CA GLU A 271 -11.63 -1.63 5.50
C GLU A 271 -12.69 -0.56 5.15
N ARG A 272 -12.22 0.69 5.09
CA ARG A 272 -13.02 1.87 4.74
C ARG A 272 -12.44 2.66 3.57
N GLY A 273 -11.18 2.45 3.20
CA GLY A 273 -10.56 3.11 2.06
C GLY A 273 -11.12 2.63 0.73
N ALA A 274 -10.58 3.17 -0.36
CA ALA A 274 -11.10 2.93 -1.70
C ALA A 274 -9.98 2.84 -2.74
N ILE A 275 -10.27 2.19 -3.87
CA ILE A 275 -9.40 2.33 -5.05
C ILE A 275 -9.51 3.76 -5.57
N CYS A 276 -8.41 4.30 -6.10
CA CYS A 276 -8.37 5.65 -6.67
C CYS A 276 -9.51 5.86 -7.69
N GLN A 277 -10.17 7.01 -7.60
CA GLN A 277 -11.36 7.31 -8.39
C GLN A 277 -11.06 7.25 -9.90
N PHE A 278 -9.98 7.91 -10.32
CA PHE A 278 -9.60 7.98 -11.74
C PHE A 278 -9.34 6.57 -12.31
N SER A 279 -8.79 5.66 -11.50
CA SER A 279 -8.49 4.29 -11.92
C SER A 279 -9.77 3.48 -12.07
N LEU A 280 -10.72 3.65 -11.14
CA LEU A 280 -12.05 3.03 -11.26
C LEU A 280 -12.79 3.53 -12.51
N GLU A 281 -12.83 4.84 -12.73
CA GLU A 281 -13.50 5.43 -13.91
C GLU A 281 -12.91 4.92 -15.23
N ALA A 282 -11.59 4.81 -15.30
CA ALA A 282 -10.89 4.37 -16.50
C ALA A 282 -10.97 2.85 -16.74
N ASN A 283 -11.09 2.04 -15.68
CA ASN A 283 -10.83 0.59 -15.77
C ASN A 283 -11.97 -0.32 -15.27
N TRP A 284 -13.11 0.22 -14.80
CA TRP A 284 -14.15 -0.59 -14.15
C TRP A 284 -14.76 -1.67 -15.05
N LYS A 285 -15.25 -1.30 -16.23
CA LYS A 285 -15.93 -2.23 -17.16
C LYS A 285 -14.99 -2.85 -18.19
N SER A 286 -14.02 -2.09 -18.65
CA SER A 286 -12.91 -2.54 -19.48
C SER A 286 -11.66 -1.86 -18.97
N ASP A 287 -10.53 -2.57 -18.94
CA ASP A 287 -9.24 -1.95 -18.66
C ASP A 287 -8.82 -1.06 -19.83
N ARG A 288 -8.33 0.14 -19.53
CA ARG A 288 -7.91 1.14 -20.53
C ARG A 288 -6.75 0.68 -21.42
N LEU A 289 -6.00 -0.35 -21.01
CA LEU A 289 -4.91 -0.92 -21.81
C LEU A 289 -5.42 -1.88 -22.90
N ASN A 290 -6.68 -2.31 -22.83
CA ASN A 290 -7.33 -2.93 -23.96
C ASN A 290 -7.56 -1.85 -25.02
N ARG A 291 -6.82 -1.92 -26.12
CA ARG A 291 -7.12 -1.08 -27.28
C ARG A 291 -8.51 -1.43 -27.79
N ASP A 292 -9.32 -0.42 -28.11
CA ASP A 292 -10.54 -0.60 -28.90
C ASP A 292 -10.22 -1.18 -30.29
#